data_AF-A0A0N5BR40-F1
#
_entry.id   AF-A0A0N5BR40-F1
#
_cell.length_a   1.000
_cell.length_b   1.000
_cell.length_c   1.000
_cell.angle_alpha   90.00
_cell.angle_beta   90.00
_cell.angle_gamma   90.00
#
_symmetry.space_group_name_H-M   'P 1'
#
loop_
_entity.id
_entity.type
_entity.pdbx_description
1 polymer ?
#
loop_
_entity_poly.entity_id
_entity_poly.type
_entity_poly.pdbx_seq_one_letter_code
_entity_poly.pdbx_strand_id
1 'polypeptide(L)'
;MEKKKGNSESFHYVSRMSSYDKFSDEFFERKYTNESKTISILIKLHEKCNELPKDKIFNCNSEIYDFGHYALSSVFLKKNIIESDENGDYEAVKSLIWLMKYHFELIIDEKKQIFDEETRNTFKSKLNAMKFKKNFDEYDLSNVTSMEGCYDNIGINYDDHIENILKAIRRHKKISIKEKDNLKSCRGKIFQPIKFMYKYVYTNAWYDPNEIYFSVNSGALNEPSFSKYYPNAYNYGYLGSIIAHEILHAFDSINYNRPFKDMKKESITNRNINGSLTLNENIVDNRGIKLAHTAYMKYLNTTGDKQERVPAFKKFTEEQLFFISVGRSFCKYSSKDYLETTINKDVHSPSEIRINMALSNYKPFSDAFNCPVNSKMNPEHRCELWKNH
;
A
#
# COMPACT_ATOMS: atom_id res chain seq x y z
N MET A 1 10.62 -0.72 -20.94
CA MET A 1 9.82 -0.50 -22.15
C MET A 1 9.52 0.99 -22.40
N GLU A 2 10.40 1.92 -21.99
CA GLU A 2 10.15 3.38 -22.01
C GLU A 2 10.86 4.16 -23.14
N LYS A 3 11.48 3.49 -24.11
CA LYS A 3 12.28 4.17 -25.15
C LYS A 3 11.52 4.64 -26.41
N LYS A 4 10.17 4.61 -26.42
CA LYS A 4 9.38 4.98 -27.61
C LYS A 4 8.51 6.23 -27.50
N LYS A 5 8.76 7.13 -26.53
CA LYS A 5 8.19 8.48 -26.58
C LYS A 5 9.30 9.50 -26.36
N GLY A 6 9.85 9.98 -27.47
CA GLY A 6 10.68 11.17 -27.48
C GLY A 6 9.82 12.39 -27.17
N ASN A 7 10.05 13.00 -26.02
CA ASN A 7 10.11 14.45 -25.87
C ASN A 7 10.74 14.76 -24.52
N SER A 8 11.78 15.59 -24.56
CA SER A 8 12.39 16.23 -23.41
C SER A 8 11.46 17.33 -22.92
N GLU A 9 10.51 16.99 -22.05
CA GLU A 9 9.78 17.99 -21.28
C GLU A 9 9.87 17.60 -19.81
N SER A 10 10.07 18.61 -18.96
CA SER A 10 10.20 18.50 -17.52
C SER A 10 9.08 17.63 -16.93
N PHE A 11 9.45 16.49 -16.36
CA PHE A 11 8.54 15.63 -15.61
C PHE A 11 8.03 16.38 -14.37
N HIS A 12 6.90 17.07 -14.50
CA HIS A 12 6.12 17.50 -13.36
C HIS A 12 5.53 16.26 -12.71
N TYR A 13 6.15 15.81 -11.62
CA TYR A 13 5.66 14.70 -10.79
C TYR A 13 4.38 15.16 -10.09
N VAL A 14 3.24 15.01 -10.75
CA VAL A 14 1.93 15.16 -10.09
C VAL A 14 1.83 14.00 -9.10
N SER A 15 1.69 14.33 -7.82
CA SER A 15 1.12 13.52 -6.74
C SER A 15 0.68 12.13 -7.19
N ARG A 16 1.35 11.06 -6.74
CA ARG A 16 1.03 9.69 -7.11
C ARG A 16 -0.44 9.37 -6.84
N MET A 17 -1.26 9.43 -7.88
CA MET A 17 -2.52 8.69 -7.97
C MET A 17 -2.18 7.23 -7.69
N SER A 18 -2.98 6.57 -6.85
CA SER A 18 -2.80 5.14 -6.65
C SER A 18 -2.97 4.40 -7.99
N SER A 19 -2.46 3.18 -8.09
CA SER A 19 -2.68 2.34 -9.29
C SER A 19 -4.17 2.19 -9.59
N TYR A 20 -5.00 2.15 -8.54
CA TYR A 20 -6.45 2.16 -8.66
C TYR A 20 -7.01 3.48 -9.21
N ASP A 21 -6.54 4.64 -8.74
CA ASP A 21 -7.05 5.93 -9.23
C ASP A 21 -6.70 6.12 -10.71
N LYS A 22 -5.47 5.73 -11.11
CA LYS A 22 -5.09 5.71 -12.52
C LYS A 22 -5.97 4.76 -13.33
N PHE A 23 -6.18 3.54 -12.84
CA PHE A 23 -7.07 2.58 -13.49
C PHE A 23 -8.50 3.13 -13.65
N SER A 24 -9.01 3.81 -12.63
CA SER A 24 -10.32 4.44 -12.65
C SER A 24 -10.42 5.56 -13.68
N ASP A 25 -9.41 6.42 -13.79
CA ASP A 25 -9.42 7.49 -14.79
C ASP A 25 -9.37 6.91 -16.22
N GLU A 26 -8.49 5.94 -16.45
CA GLU A 26 -8.38 5.20 -17.71
C GLU A 26 -9.69 4.49 -18.10
N PHE A 27 -10.48 4.12 -17.10
CA PHE A 27 -11.77 3.51 -17.29
C PHE A 27 -12.80 4.49 -17.86
N PHE A 28 -12.88 5.70 -17.33
CA PHE A 28 -13.77 6.74 -17.87
C PHE A 28 -13.30 7.25 -19.24
N GLU A 29 -12.02 7.04 -19.59
CA GLU A 29 -11.50 7.18 -20.96
C GLU A 29 -11.89 6.02 -21.90
N ARG A 30 -12.78 5.12 -21.49
CA ARG A 30 -13.30 3.97 -22.26
C ARG A 30 -12.27 2.88 -22.60
N LYS A 31 -11.14 2.78 -21.89
CA LYS A 31 -10.12 1.74 -22.18
C LYS A 31 -10.56 0.32 -21.82
N TYR A 32 -11.59 0.16 -20.98
CA TYR A 32 -11.99 -1.11 -20.39
C TYR A 32 -13.47 -1.47 -20.60
N THR A 33 -14.12 -0.90 -21.61
CA THR A 33 -15.58 -1.06 -21.85
C THR A 33 -16.04 -2.52 -21.96
N ASN A 34 -15.16 -3.40 -22.43
CA ASN A 34 -15.48 -4.82 -22.68
C ASN A 34 -15.26 -5.73 -21.45
N GLU A 35 -14.76 -5.19 -20.34
CA GLU A 35 -14.44 -5.98 -19.14
C GLU A 35 -15.69 -6.36 -18.33
N SER A 36 -16.78 -5.61 -18.47
CA SER A 36 -18.05 -5.88 -17.78
C SER A 36 -19.21 -5.05 -18.36
N LYS A 37 -20.44 -5.57 -18.28
CA LYS A 37 -21.64 -4.83 -18.67
C LYS A 37 -21.97 -3.68 -17.72
N THR A 38 -21.78 -3.87 -16.41
CA THR A 38 -21.99 -2.81 -15.40
C THR A 38 -21.07 -1.63 -15.65
N ILE A 39 -19.84 -1.96 -16.06
CA ILE A 39 -18.84 -1.00 -16.47
C ILE A 39 -19.32 -0.14 -17.66
N SER A 40 -19.90 -0.76 -18.69
CA SER A 40 -20.51 -0.04 -19.79
C SER A 40 -21.69 0.83 -19.35
N ILE A 41 -22.48 0.39 -18.36
CA ILE A 41 -23.56 1.19 -17.76
C ILE A 41 -22.97 2.45 -17.08
N LEU A 42 -21.93 2.32 -16.26
CA LEU A 42 -21.32 3.46 -15.57
C LEU A 42 -20.77 4.51 -16.54
N ILE A 43 -20.17 4.08 -17.65
CA ILE A 43 -19.70 4.99 -18.71
C ILE A 43 -20.89 5.75 -19.34
N LYS A 44 -21.99 5.05 -19.66
CA LYS A 44 -23.21 5.70 -20.17
C LYS A 44 -23.80 6.69 -19.15
N LEU A 45 -23.78 6.38 -17.86
CA LEU A 45 -24.24 7.30 -16.82
C LEU A 45 -23.35 8.54 -16.72
N HIS A 46 -22.03 8.36 -16.83
CA HIS A 46 -21.07 9.46 -16.91
C HIS A 46 -21.31 10.35 -18.14
N GLU A 47 -21.63 9.76 -19.29
CA GLU A 47 -22.01 10.51 -20.50
C GLU A 47 -23.30 11.31 -20.30
N LYS A 48 -24.35 10.69 -19.72
CA LYS A 48 -25.58 11.41 -19.34
C LYS A 48 -25.31 12.57 -18.38
N CYS A 49 -24.35 12.43 -17.47
CA CYS A 49 -23.93 13.53 -16.60
C CYS A 49 -23.29 14.68 -17.37
N ASN A 50 -22.52 14.40 -18.42
CA ASN A 50 -21.84 15.40 -19.23
C ASN A 50 -22.80 16.20 -20.14
N GLU A 51 -24.04 15.73 -20.30
CA GLU A 51 -25.14 16.46 -20.98
C GLU A 51 -25.84 17.50 -20.07
N LEU A 52 -25.55 17.50 -18.76
CA LEU A 52 -26.14 18.44 -17.82
C LEU A 52 -25.51 19.85 -17.92
N PRO A 53 -26.18 20.89 -17.37
CA PRO A 53 -25.58 22.20 -17.15
C PRO A 53 -24.22 22.11 -16.44
N LYS A 54 -23.27 22.96 -16.84
CA LYS A 54 -21.86 22.91 -16.40
C LYS A 54 -21.67 22.86 -14.88
N ASP A 55 -22.53 23.55 -14.13
CA ASP A 55 -22.53 23.60 -12.67
C ASP A 55 -22.95 22.28 -12.00
N LYS A 56 -23.68 21.41 -12.73
CA LYS A 56 -24.14 20.11 -12.25
C LYS A 56 -23.22 18.94 -12.64
N ILE A 57 -22.42 19.08 -13.70
CA ILE A 57 -21.59 17.99 -14.25
C ILE A 57 -20.69 17.36 -13.18
N PHE A 58 -19.95 18.18 -12.43
CA PHE A 58 -19.01 17.69 -11.42
C PHE A 58 -19.69 16.84 -10.34
N ASN A 59 -20.79 17.34 -9.76
CA ASN A 59 -21.53 16.62 -8.72
C ASN A 59 -22.15 15.32 -9.25
N CYS A 60 -22.70 15.35 -10.47
CA CYS A 60 -23.24 14.16 -11.12
C CYS A 60 -22.16 13.10 -11.32
N ASN A 61 -21.02 13.48 -11.91
CA ASN A 61 -19.90 12.58 -12.16
C ASN A 61 -19.32 12.02 -10.85
N SER A 62 -19.20 12.83 -9.80
CA SER A 62 -18.76 12.37 -8.49
C SER A 62 -19.71 11.32 -7.90
N GLU A 63 -21.03 11.49 -8.04
CA GLU A 63 -21.99 10.52 -7.53
C GLU A 63 -22.01 9.21 -8.34
N ILE A 64 -21.83 9.28 -9.66
CA ILE A 64 -21.68 8.09 -10.50
C ILE A 64 -20.37 7.35 -10.18
N TYR A 65 -19.28 8.08 -9.94
CA TYR A 65 -18.01 7.50 -9.52
C TYR A 65 -18.15 6.78 -8.17
N ASP A 66 -18.74 7.45 -7.17
CA ASP A 66 -19.05 6.88 -5.86
C ASP A 66 -19.88 5.59 -5.97
N PHE A 67 -20.90 5.60 -6.83
CA PHE A 67 -21.77 4.45 -7.09
C PHE A 67 -21.04 3.32 -7.82
N GLY A 68 -20.03 3.64 -8.62
CA GLY A 68 -19.26 2.70 -9.43
C GLY A 68 -18.11 2.02 -8.69
N HIS A 69 -17.77 2.42 -7.46
CA HIS A 69 -16.60 1.90 -6.74
C HIS A 69 -16.56 0.38 -6.62
N TYR A 70 -17.69 -0.28 -6.37
CA TYR A 70 -17.71 -1.74 -6.31
C TYR A 70 -17.36 -2.36 -7.67
N ALA A 71 -18.01 -1.92 -8.76
CA ALA A 71 -17.71 -2.40 -10.10
C ALA A 71 -16.26 -2.17 -10.52
N LEU A 72 -15.76 -0.94 -10.32
CA LEU A 72 -14.37 -0.57 -10.66
C LEU A 72 -13.37 -1.40 -9.87
N SER A 73 -13.61 -1.59 -8.56
CA SER A 73 -12.73 -2.40 -7.71
C SER A 73 -12.75 -3.86 -8.11
N SER A 74 -13.90 -4.42 -8.47
CA SER A 74 -13.99 -5.81 -8.93
C SER A 74 -13.15 -6.07 -10.16
N VAL A 75 -13.27 -5.21 -11.17
CA VAL A 75 -12.48 -5.35 -12.41
C VAL A 75 -11.00 -5.12 -12.14
N PHE A 76 -10.66 -4.09 -11.36
CA PHE A 76 -9.27 -3.82 -10.96
C PHE A 76 -8.63 -5.04 -10.29
N LEU A 77 -9.27 -5.56 -9.23
CA LEU A 77 -8.75 -6.70 -8.48
C LEU A 77 -8.61 -7.94 -9.36
N LYS A 78 -9.64 -8.26 -10.17
CA LYS A 78 -9.60 -9.40 -11.09
C LYS A 78 -8.43 -9.30 -12.07
N LYS A 79 -8.23 -8.14 -12.70
CA LYS A 79 -7.15 -7.93 -13.66
C LYS A 79 -5.78 -8.10 -13.00
N ASN A 80 -5.58 -7.48 -11.83
CA ASN A 80 -4.31 -7.60 -11.10
C ASN A 80 -4.03 -9.04 -10.66
N ILE A 81 -5.04 -9.80 -10.26
CA ILE A 81 -4.89 -11.22 -9.89
C ILE A 81 -4.43 -12.04 -11.11
N ILE A 82 -5.12 -11.89 -12.25
CA ILE A 82 -4.77 -12.60 -13.49
C ILE A 82 -3.36 -12.24 -13.94
N GLU A 83 -3.02 -10.94 -13.97
CA GLU A 83 -1.69 -10.47 -14.37
C GLU A 83 -0.60 -11.00 -13.44
N SER A 84 -0.83 -10.99 -12.12
CA SER A 84 0.12 -11.53 -11.14
C SER A 84 0.34 -13.03 -11.29
N ASP A 85 -0.72 -13.78 -11.61
CA ASP A 85 -0.64 -15.22 -11.83
C ASP A 85 0.08 -15.56 -13.15
N GLU A 86 -0.26 -14.87 -14.24
CA GLU A 86 0.41 -15.03 -15.55
C GLU A 86 1.89 -14.67 -15.49
N ASN A 87 2.24 -13.63 -14.72
CA ASN A 87 3.62 -13.21 -14.56
C ASN A 87 4.42 -14.08 -13.57
N GLY A 88 3.77 -14.89 -12.75
CA GLY A 88 4.41 -15.67 -11.68
C GLY A 88 4.89 -14.79 -10.52
N ASP A 89 4.30 -13.62 -10.32
CA ASP A 89 4.75 -12.61 -9.35
C ASP A 89 4.65 -13.14 -7.90
N TYR A 90 3.62 -13.94 -7.61
CA TYR A 90 3.47 -14.56 -6.29
C TYR A 90 4.61 -15.51 -5.93
N GLU A 91 5.27 -16.16 -6.90
CA GLU A 91 6.41 -17.03 -6.60
C GLU A 91 7.65 -16.22 -6.26
N ALA A 92 7.89 -15.11 -6.98
CA ALA A 92 8.94 -14.16 -6.62
C ALA A 92 8.70 -13.55 -5.23
N VAL A 93 7.46 -13.17 -4.91
CA VAL A 93 7.08 -12.66 -3.59
C VAL A 93 7.27 -13.71 -2.50
N LYS A 94 6.92 -14.98 -2.74
CA LYS A 94 7.20 -16.06 -1.78
C LYS A 94 8.69 -16.21 -1.51
N SER A 95 9.55 -16.05 -2.51
CA SER A 95 11.01 -16.06 -2.32
C SER A 95 11.48 -14.88 -1.48
N LEU A 96 10.94 -13.66 -1.69
CA LEU A 96 11.21 -12.50 -0.83
C LEU A 96 10.83 -12.79 0.62
N ILE A 97 9.61 -13.27 0.84
CA ILE A 97 9.07 -13.62 2.16
C ILE A 97 9.97 -14.65 2.85
N TRP A 98 10.33 -15.72 2.14
CA TRP A 98 11.16 -16.77 2.69
C TRP A 98 12.50 -16.22 3.19
N LEU A 99 13.18 -15.41 2.37
CA LEU A 99 14.47 -14.83 2.76
C LEU A 99 14.34 -13.94 3.98
N MET A 100 13.28 -13.15 4.06
CA MET A 100 13.05 -12.24 5.18
C MET A 100 12.73 -12.99 6.47
N LYS A 101 11.88 -14.03 6.41
CA LYS A 101 11.61 -14.90 7.56
C LYS A 101 12.90 -15.61 8.01
N TYR A 102 13.64 -16.20 7.08
CA TYR A 102 14.92 -16.86 7.38
C TYR A 102 15.90 -15.88 8.05
N HIS A 103 16.05 -14.67 7.51
CA HIS A 103 16.97 -13.70 8.08
C HIS A 103 16.49 -13.18 9.44
N PHE A 104 15.18 -13.03 9.64
CA PHE A 104 14.65 -12.63 10.95
C PHE A 104 14.85 -13.71 12.01
N GLU A 105 14.76 -15.00 11.64
CA GLU A 105 15.11 -16.12 12.52
C GLU A 105 16.58 -16.05 12.99
N LEU A 106 17.52 -15.75 12.08
CA LEU A 106 18.92 -15.53 12.45
C LEU A 106 19.08 -14.37 13.44
N ILE A 107 18.39 -13.25 13.19
CA ILE A 107 18.40 -12.09 14.10
C ILE A 107 17.86 -12.49 15.48
N ILE A 108 16.79 -13.29 15.55
CA ILE A 108 16.25 -13.78 16.83
C ILE A 108 17.32 -14.58 17.56
N ASP A 109 17.99 -15.52 16.89
CA ASP A 109 19.03 -16.39 17.48
C ASP A 109 20.27 -15.63 17.97
N GLU A 110 20.63 -14.52 17.32
CA GLU A 110 21.73 -13.65 17.72
C GLU A 110 21.43 -12.85 18.99
N LYS A 111 20.16 -12.62 19.32
CA LYS A 111 19.72 -11.75 20.44
C LYS A 111 19.68 -12.45 21.79
N LYS A 112 20.68 -13.29 22.08
CA LYS A 112 20.81 -14.06 23.33
C LYS A 112 20.95 -13.21 24.59
N GLN A 113 21.47 -11.99 24.45
CA GLN A 113 21.63 -11.04 25.56
C GLN A 113 20.33 -10.31 25.92
N ILE A 114 19.31 -10.40 25.07
CA ILE A 114 18.03 -9.69 25.24
C ILE A 114 16.89 -10.67 25.50
N PHE A 115 16.91 -11.82 24.83
CA PHE A 115 15.89 -12.86 24.93
C PHE A 115 16.51 -14.15 25.43
N ASP A 116 15.91 -14.77 26.44
CA ASP A 116 16.24 -16.13 26.84
C ASP A 116 15.87 -17.15 25.73
N GLU A 117 16.30 -18.40 25.92
CA GLU A 117 16.10 -19.45 24.92
C GLU A 117 14.61 -19.76 24.67
N GLU A 118 13.80 -19.77 25.72
CA GLU A 118 12.36 -20.00 25.62
C GLU A 118 11.69 -18.93 24.75
N THR A 119 11.94 -17.66 25.05
CA THR A 119 11.42 -16.50 24.30
C THR A 119 11.83 -16.55 22.83
N ARG A 120 13.11 -16.86 22.54
CA ARG A 120 13.59 -17.01 21.16
C ARG A 120 12.87 -18.15 20.45
N ASN A 121 12.69 -19.30 21.10
CA ASN A 121 11.98 -20.44 20.53
C ASN A 121 10.49 -20.13 20.28
N THR A 122 9.84 -19.38 21.16
CA THR A 122 8.48 -18.87 20.96
C THR A 122 8.42 -17.94 19.75
N PHE A 123 9.36 -17.00 19.61
CA PHE A 123 9.40 -16.09 18.47
C PHE A 123 9.60 -16.83 17.14
N LYS A 124 10.53 -17.79 17.10
CA LYS A 124 10.75 -18.64 15.91
C LYS A 124 9.51 -19.47 15.57
N SER A 125 8.86 -20.05 16.57
CA SER A 125 7.61 -20.82 16.37
C SER A 125 6.50 -19.93 15.78
N LYS A 126 6.33 -18.72 16.31
CA LYS A 126 5.36 -17.75 15.80
C LYS A 126 5.69 -17.32 14.36
N LEU A 127 6.97 -17.04 14.08
CA LEU A 127 7.44 -16.68 12.75
C LEU A 127 7.17 -17.80 11.76
N ASN A 128 7.50 -19.04 12.10
CA ASN A 128 7.32 -20.21 11.24
C ASN A 128 5.83 -20.52 10.99
N ALA A 129 4.98 -20.34 12.00
CA ALA A 129 3.53 -20.49 11.86
C ALA A 129 2.88 -19.43 10.95
N MET A 130 3.52 -18.26 10.76
CA MET A 130 2.98 -17.16 9.96
C MET A 130 2.80 -17.56 8.49
N LYS A 131 1.55 -17.49 8.01
CA LYS A 131 1.16 -17.84 6.63
C LYS A 131 1.13 -16.62 5.72
N PHE A 132 1.49 -16.82 4.45
CA PHE A 132 1.21 -15.86 3.38
C PHE A 132 -0.05 -16.30 2.64
N LYS A 133 -1.07 -15.45 2.61
CA LYS A 133 -2.29 -15.67 1.81
C LYS A 133 -2.21 -14.85 0.52
N LYS A 134 -2.29 -15.53 -0.63
CA LYS A 134 -2.51 -14.89 -1.94
C LYS A 134 -3.94 -14.31 -1.98
N ASN A 135 -4.16 -13.31 -2.83
CA ASN A 135 -5.47 -12.75 -3.16
C ASN A 135 -6.29 -12.35 -1.93
N PHE A 136 -5.97 -11.17 -1.39
CA PHE A 136 -6.71 -10.58 -0.30
C PHE A 136 -8.15 -10.21 -0.73
N ASP A 137 -9.08 -11.17 -0.66
CA ASP A 137 -10.45 -10.98 -1.13
C ASP A 137 -11.48 -11.80 -0.31
N GLU A 138 -11.69 -11.42 0.94
CA GLU A 138 -12.61 -12.11 1.87
C GLU A 138 -14.08 -12.07 1.43
N TYR A 139 -14.46 -11.06 0.64
CA TYR A 139 -15.86 -10.79 0.29
C TYR A 139 -16.17 -11.09 -1.18
N ASP A 140 -15.31 -11.80 -1.91
CA ASP A 140 -15.51 -12.09 -3.34
C ASP A 140 -15.71 -10.79 -4.15
N LEU A 141 -14.92 -9.78 -3.83
CA LEU A 141 -14.91 -8.46 -4.46
C LEU A 141 -14.36 -8.54 -5.88
N SER A 142 -13.42 -9.44 -6.17
CA SER A 142 -12.82 -9.62 -7.50
C SER A 142 -13.74 -10.37 -8.49
N ASN A 143 -14.86 -10.93 -8.03
CA ASN A 143 -15.78 -11.66 -8.88
C ASN A 143 -16.72 -10.72 -9.65
N VAL A 144 -16.35 -10.48 -10.91
CA VAL A 144 -17.10 -9.62 -11.83
C VAL A 144 -18.53 -10.12 -12.06
N THR A 145 -18.76 -11.43 -12.15
CA THR A 145 -20.12 -11.98 -12.36
C THR A 145 -21.01 -11.71 -11.15
N SER A 146 -20.51 -11.95 -9.94
CA SER A 146 -21.21 -11.61 -8.69
C SER A 146 -21.47 -10.11 -8.58
N MET A 147 -20.50 -9.28 -8.96
CA MET A 147 -20.64 -7.83 -8.99
C MET A 147 -21.74 -7.40 -9.96
N GLU A 148 -21.73 -7.91 -11.18
CA GLU A 148 -22.75 -7.60 -12.19
C GLU A 148 -24.16 -7.96 -11.70
N GLY A 149 -24.32 -9.17 -11.15
CA GLY A 149 -25.58 -9.58 -10.56
C GLY A 149 -26.06 -8.66 -9.43
N CYS A 150 -25.16 -8.05 -8.66
CA CYS A 150 -25.53 -7.06 -7.65
C CYS A 150 -26.12 -5.78 -8.26
N TYR A 151 -25.56 -5.27 -9.36
CA TYR A 151 -26.05 -4.05 -10.02
C TYR A 151 -27.33 -4.31 -10.82
N ASP A 152 -27.52 -5.51 -11.37
CA ASP A 152 -28.78 -5.89 -12.01
C ASP A 152 -29.94 -5.95 -11.01
N ASN A 153 -29.69 -6.51 -9.83
CA ASN A 153 -30.73 -6.81 -8.84
C ASN A 153 -31.06 -5.66 -7.88
N ILE A 154 -30.37 -4.52 -7.97
CA ILE A 154 -30.62 -3.39 -7.07
C ILE A 154 -31.91 -2.62 -7.40
N GLY A 155 -32.48 -2.85 -8.60
CA GLY A 155 -33.76 -2.28 -9.00
C GLY A 155 -33.70 -0.82 -9.46
N ILE A 156 -32.56 -0.36 -9.99
CA ILE A 156 -32.41 0.96 -10.62
C ILE A 156 -32.56 0.79 -12.14
N ASN A 157 -33.45 1.56 -12.76
CA ASN A 157 -33.58 1.62 -14.21
C ASN A 157 -32.52 2.58 -14.79
N TYR A 158 -31.44 2.03 -15.36
CA TYR A 158 -30.33 2.82 -15.89
C TYR A 158 -30.64 3.55 -17.21
N ASP A 159 -31.76 3.22 -17.86
CA ASP A 159 -32.19 3.89 -19.09
C ASP A 159 -32.96 5.19 -18.83
N ASP A 160 -33.41 5.44 -17.59
CA ASP A 160 -34.14 6.64 -17.18
C ASP A 160 -33.29 7.93 -17.29
N HIS A 161 -33.91 9.09 -17.10
CA HIS A 161 -33.24 10.37 -17.00
C HIS A 161 -32.26 10.37 -15.82
N ILE A 162 -31.08 11.00 -16.01
CA ILE A 162 -29.98 10.94 -15.02
C ILE A 162 -30.40 11.46 -13.64
N GLU A 163 -31.26 12.47 -13.57
CA GLU A 163 -31.77 13.00 -12.29
C GLU A 163 -32.62 11.96 -11.52
N ASN A 164 -33.38 11.12 -12.22
CA ASN A 164 -34.16 10.03 -11.60
C ASN A 164 -33.24 8.90 -11.12
N ILE A 165 -32.21 8.56 -11.90
CA ILE A 165 -31.19 7.58 -11.55
C ILE A 165 -30.45 8.02 -10.28
N LEU A 166 -29.96 9.26 -10.23
CA LEU A 166 -29.29 9.81 -9.05
C LEU A 166 -30.22 9.81 -7.83
N LYS A 167 -31.50 10.14 -7.99
CA LYS A 167 -32.49 10.06 -6.90
C LYS A 167 -32.63 8.62 -6.37
N ALA A 168 -32.64 7.62 -7.25
CA ALA A 168 -32.68 6.22 -6.86
C ALA A 168 -31.39 5.80 -6.12
N ILE A 169 -30.21 6.12 -6.67
CA ILE A 169 -28.90 5.88 -6.04
C ILE A 169 -28.86 6.46 -4.62
N ARG A 170 -29.23 7.74 -4.46
CA ARG A 170 -29.26 8.41 -3.15
C ARG A 170 -30.23 7.74 -2.18
N ARG A 171 -31.41 7.30 -2.66
CA ARG A 171 -32.38 6.55 -1.84
C ARG A 171 -31.78 5.25 -1.32
N HIS A 172 -31.17 4.44 -2.19
CA HIS A 172 -30.53 3.19 -1.79
C HIS A 172 -29.34 3.41 -0.85
N LYS A 173 -28.53 4.46 -1.07
CA LYS A 173 -27.44 4.86 -0.16
C LYS A 173 -27.98 5.18 1.24
N LYS A 174 -29.04 5.97 1.34
CA LYS A 174 -29.71 6.28 2.62
C LYS A 174 -30.23 5.03 3.32
N ILE A 175 -30.86 4.12 2.58
CA ILE A 175 -31.37 2.86 3.13
C ILE A 175 -30.19 2.01 3.64
N SER A 176 -29.12 1.89 2.87
CA SER A 176 -27.96 1.08 3.24
C SER A 176 -27.31 1.56 4.54
N ILE A 177 -27.17 2.87 4.69
CA ILE A 177 -26.67 3.49 5.93
C ILE A 177 -27.62 3.23 7.10
N LYS A 178 -28.94 3.44 6.91
CA LYS A 178 -29.95 3.24 7.95
C LYS A 178 -29.99 1.79 8.43
N GLU A 179 -29.94 0.83 7.50
CA GLU A 179 -29.99 -0.60 7.79
C GLU A 179 -28.61 -1.19 8.14
N LYS A 180 -27.55 -0.38 8.09
CA LYS A 180 -26.17 -0.76 8.42
C LYS A 180 -25.68 -1.98 7.63
N ASP A 181 -25.96 -2.02 6.33
CA ASP A 181 -25.50 -3.14 5.49
C ASP A 181 -24.00 -3.37 5.65
N ASN A 182 -23.60 -4.63 5.54
CA ASN A 182 -22.20 -5.04 5.53
C ASN A 182 -21.80 -5.57 4.15
N LEU A 183 -20.54 -5.92 4.01
CA LEU A 183 -19.96 -6.38 2.74
C LEU A 183 -20.45 -7.76 2.29
N LYS A 184 -21.30 -8.44 3.07
CA LYS A 184 -21.93 -9.71 2.66
C LYS A 184 -23.16 -9.49 1.76
N SER A 185 -23.72 -8.28 1.71
CA SER A 185 -24.87 -7.98 0.84
C SER A 185 -24.47 -7.10 -0.35
N CYS A 186 -25.17 -7.26 -1.48
CA CYS A 186 -24.96 -6.43 -2.67
C CYS A 186 -25.11 -4.93 -2.36
N ARG A 187 -26.16 -4.56 -1.62
CA ARG A 187 -26.41 -3.16 -1.24
C ARG A 187 -25.28 -2.59 -0.38
N GLY A 188 -24.72 -3.39 0.54
CA GLY A 188 -23.57 -2.98 1.33
C GLY A 188 -22.29 -2.81 0.50
N LYS A 189 -22.01 -3.72 -0.43
CA LYS A 189 -20.87 -3.58 -1.35
C LYS A 189 -21.00 -2.34 -2.25
N ILE A 190 -22.16 -2.10 -2.83
CA ILE A 190 -22.40 -0.96 -3.73
C ILE A 190 -22.39 0.39 -2.98
N PHE A 191 -23.09 0.49 -1.85
CA PHE A 191 -23.35 1.79 -1.20
C PHE A 191 -22.50 2.09 0.03
N GLN A 192 -21.65 1.15 0.46
CA GLN A 192 -20.67 1.38 1.53
C GLN A 192 -19.25 1.00 1.10
N PRO A 193 -18.76 1.52 -0.05
CA PRO A 193 -17.49 1.09 -0.62
C PRO A 193 -16.30 1.38 0.29
N ILE A 194 -16.38 2.43 1.12
CA ILE A 194 -15.34 2.76 2.11
C ILE A 194 -15.02 1.61 3.08
N LYS A 195 -15.98 0.70 3.34
CA LYS A 195 -15.78 -0.47 4.20
C LYS A 195 -14.79 -1.48 3.61
N PHE A 196 -14.63 -1.49 2.28
CA PHE A 196 -13.71 -2.42 1.63
C PHE A 196 -12.54 -1.71 0.92
N MET A 197 -12.75 -0.53 0.34
CA MET A 197 -11.74 0.11 -0.52
C MET A 197 -10.41 0.34 0.18
N TYR A 198 -10.42 0.83 1.42
CA TYR A 198 -9.18 1.05 2.16
C TYR A 198 -8.40 -0.26 2.29
N LYS A 199 -9.03 -1.31 2.86
CA LYS A 199 -8.38 -2.59 3.17
C LYS A 199 -8.02 -3.41 1.93
N TYR A 200 -8.91 -3.46 0.93
CA TYR A 200 -8.83 -4.41 -0.18
C TYR A 200 -8.37 -3.78 -1.50
N VAL A 201 -8.36 -2.45 -1.63
CA VAL A 201 -7.99 -1.77 -2.90
C VAL A 201 -6.77 -0.89 -2.71
N TYR A 202 -6.76 -0.04 -1.68
CA TYR A 202 -5.70 0.96 -1.48
C TYR A 202 -4.53 0.45 -0.63
N THR A 203 -4.79 -0.42 0.34
CA THR A 203 -3.74 -0.98 1.20
C THR A 203 -2.88 -1.98 0.41
N ASN A 204 -1.56 -1.83 0.51
CA ASN A 204 -0.60 -2.70 -0.18
C ASN A 204 -0.48 -4.08 0.45
N ALA A 205 -0.49 -4.16 1.78
CA ALA A 205 -0.35 -5.41 2.54
C ALA A 205 -1.02 -5.26 3.92
N TRP A 206 -1.32 -6.38 4.55
CA TRP A 206 -1.99 -6.42 5.85
C TRP A 206 -1.62 -7.67 6.63
N TYR A 207 -1.42 -7.52 7.95
CA TYR A 207 -1.26 -8.60 8.91
C TYR A 207 -2.53 -8.82 9.77
N ASP A 208 -2.97 -10.07 9.88
CA ASP A 208 -4.03 -10.49 10.79
C ASP A 208 -3.44 -11.19 12.03
N PRO A 209 -3.57 -10.59 13.23
CA PRO A 209 -3.02 -11.17 14.46
C PRO A 209 -3.81 -12.38 14.97
N ASN A 210 -5.08 -12.55 14.60
CA ASN A 210 -5.93 -13.63 15.09
C ASN A 210 -5.63 -14.94 14.37
N GLU A 211 -5.45 -14.87 13.05
CA GLU A 211 -5.17 -16.03 12.21
C GLU A 211 -3.68 -16.22 11.89
N ILE A 212 -2.81 -15.29 12.32
CA ILE A 212 -1.36 -15.29 12.12
C ILE A 212 -1.01 -15.47 10.63
N TYR A 213 -1.59 -14.61 9.79
CA TYR A 213 -1.21 -14.52 8.39
C TYR A 213 -1.01 -13.08 7.98
N PHE A 214 -0.27 -12.87 6.90
CA PHE A 214 -0.30 -11.60 6.18
C PHE A 214 -0.65 -11.85 4.72
N SER A 215 -1.10 -10.80 4.06
CA SER A 215 -1.41 -10.81 2.63
C SER A 215 -0.84 -9.58 1.95
N VAL A 216 -0.55 -9.71 0.66
CA VAL A 216 -0.16 -8.62 -0.22
C VAL A 216 -1.28 -8.46 -1.23
N ASN A 217 -1.77 -7.23 -1.37
CA ASN A 217 -2.78 -6.87 -2.34
C ASN A 217 -2.22 -7.09 -3.76
N SER A 218 -3.02 -7.65 -4.66
CA SER A 218 -2.60 -7.84 -6.06
C SER A 218 -2.24 -6.50 -6.72
N GLY A 219 -2.89 -5.39 -6.34
CA GLY A 219 -2.53 -4.05 -6.79
C GLY A 219 -1.11 -3.61 -6.40
N ALA A 220 -0.55 -4.16 -5.33
CA ALA A 220 0.83 -3.88 -4.88
C ALA A 220 1.88 -4.73 -5.62
N LEU A 221 1.46 -5.72 -6.40
CA LEU A 221 2.31 -6.52 -7.27
C LEU A 221 2.54 -5.87 -8.65
N ASN A 222 2.10 -4.62 -8.80
CA ASN A 222 2.31 -3.83 -10.01
C ASN A 222 3.34 -2.73 -9.82
N GLU A 223 3.74 -2.14 -10.94
CA GLU A 223 4.58 -0.96 -10.93
C GLU A 223 3.88 0.24 -10.26
N PRO A 224 4.63 1.10 -9.55
CA PRO A 224 6.07 1.02 -9.30
C PRO A 224 6.41 0.28 -8.00
N SER A 225 5.50 -0.49 -7.40
CA SER A 225 5.71 -1.19 -6.13
C SER A 225 6.52 -2.48 -6.30
N PHE A 226 6.26 -3.21 -7.38
CA PHE A 226 6.93 -4.47 -7.69
C PHE A 226 6.95 -4.71 -9.20
N SER A 227 7.99 -5.39 -9.68
CA SER A 227 8.02 -6.03 -10.99
C SER A 227 9.14 -7.07 -10.98
N LYS A 228 8.88 -8.28 -11.49
CA LYS A 228 9.94 -9.30 -11.63
C LYS A 228 11.12 -8.85 -12.52
N TYR A 229 10.91 -7.81 -13.32
CA TYR A 229 11.93 -7.23 -14.19
C TYR A 229 12.71 -6.08 -13.55
N TYR A 230 12.30 -5.61 -12.37
CA TYR A 230 13.07 -4.60 -11.62
C TYR A 230 14.28 -5.22 -10.93
N PRO A 231 15.39 -4.45 -10.77
CA PRO A 231 16.51 -4.82 -9.92
C PRO A 231 16.03 -5.31 -8.56
N ASN A 232 16.67 -6.35 -8.02
CA ASN A 232 16.28 -6.89 -6.71
C ASN A 232 16.36 -5.81 -5.62
N ALA A 233 17.38 -4.95 -5.64
CA ALA A 233 17.47 -3.80 -4.74
C ALA A 233 16.15 -3.01 -4.67
N TYR A 234 15.53 -2.80 -5.83
CA TYR A 234 14.29 -2.05 -5.94
C TYR A 234 13.10 -2.82 -5.36
N ASN A 235 12.95 -4.10 -5.69
CA ASN A 235 11.87 -4.95 -5.16
C ASN A 235 11.98 -5.15 -3.64
N TYR A 236 13.19 -5.37 -3.11
CA TYR A 236 13.44 -5.49 -1.67
C TYR A 236 13.22 -4.16 -0.95
N GLY A 237 13.62 -3.04 -1.56
CA GLY A 237 13.43 -1.71 -0.97
C GLY A 237 11.98 -1.26 -0.97
N TYR A 238 11.17 -1.62 -1.96
CA TYR A 238 9.77 -1.23 -2.01
C TYR A 238 8.87 -2.27 -1.35
N LEU A 239 8.55 -3.35 -2.06
CA LEU A 239 7.62 -4.36 -1.58
C LEU A 239 8.22 -5.15 -0.41
N GLY A 240 9.53 -5.43 -0.44
CA GLY A 240 10.23 -6.11 0.64
C GLY A 240 10.13 -5.35 1.97
N SER A 241 10.31 -4.03 2.00
CA SER A 241 10.15 -3.28 3.26
C SER A 241 8.71 -3.32 3.80
N ILE A 242 7.71 -3.33 2.92
CA ILE A 242 6.29 -3.45 3.29
C ILE A 242 5.99 -4.84 3.87
N ILE A 243 6.45 -5.90 3.21
CA ILE A 243 6.32 -7.27 3.72
C ILE A 243 7.00 -7.38 5.10
N ALA A 244 8.14 -6.71 5.30
CA ALA A 244 8.91 -6.77 6.54
C ALA A 244 8.13 -6.12 7.68
N HIS A 245 7.53 -4.98 7.38
CA HIS A 245 6.65 -4.25 8.26
C HIS A 245 5.49 -5.15 8.73
N GLU A 246 4.78 -5.82 7.81
CA GLU A 246 3.70 -6.76 8.16
C GLU A 246 4.17 -7.97 8.98
N ILE A 247 5.31 -8.56 8.65
CA ILE A 247 5.89 -9.66 9.44
C ILE A 247 6.15 -9.20 10.89
N LEU A 248 6.63 -7.97 11.06
CA LEU A 248 7.05 -7.44 12.36
C LEU A 248 5.89 -6.98 13.24
N HIS A 249 4.70 -6.72 12.69
CA HIS A 249 3.48 -6.55 13.48
C HIS A 249 3.16 -7.76 14.35
N ALA A 250 3.62 -8.96 13.97
CA ALA A 250 3.49 -10.13 14.84
C ALA A 250 4.37 -10.05 16.11
N PHE A 251 5.28 -9.09 16.22
CA PHE A 251 6.31 -9.02 17.27
C PHE A 251 6.39 -7.64 17.94
N ASP A 252 5.36 -6.80 17.81
CA ASP A 252 5.34 -5.39 18.22
C ASP A 252 4.73 -5.12 19.61
N SER A 253 4.57 -6.14 20.46
CA SER A 253 3.91 -6.00 21.77
C SER A 253 4.65 -5.06 22.75
N ILE A 254 4.23 -3.78 22.76
CA ILE A 254 3.89 -2.80 23.84
C ILE A 254 4.86 -2.58 25.03
N ASN A 255 5.81 -3.46 25.35
CA ASN A 255 6.59 -3.38 26.61
C ASN A 255 8.09 -3.05 26.45
N TYR A 256 8.55 -2.63 25.27
CA TYR A 256 9.95 -2.25 25.11
C TYR A 256 10.15 -0.75 25.37
N ASN A 257 11.17 -0.43 26.17
CA ASN A 257 11.57 0.91 26.58
C ASN A 257 11.51 1.89 25.39
N ARG A 258 10.97 3.10 25.60
CA ARG A 258 10.29 3.92 24.58
C ARG A 258 11.15 5.11 24.07
N PRO A 259 12.09 4.94 23.11
CA PRO A 259 12.85 6.06 22.55
C PRO A 259 12.08 6.87 21.50
N PHE A 260 10.95 6.38 20.96
CA PHE A 260 10.23 7.00 19.85
C PHE A 260 9.13 8.00 20.25
N LYS A 261 9.14 8.51 21.49
CA LYS A 261 8.13 9.49 21.96
C LYS A 261 8.39 10.93 21.51
N ASP A 262 9.51 11.18 20.83
CA ASP A 262 9.88 12.54 20.43
C ASP A 262 8.86 13.14 19.46
N MET A 263 8.30 14.29 19.84
CA MET A 263 7.35 15.01 19.01
C MET A 263 8.04 15.57 17.77
N LYS A 264 7.72 15.04 16.59
CA LYS A 264 8.05 15.66 15.30
C LYS A 264 6.94 16.60 14.87
N LYS A 265 7.29 17.62 14.07
CA LYS A 265 6.32 18.51 13.43
C LYS A 265 6.13 18.13 11.97
N GLU A 266 4.88 18.12 11.52
CA GLU A 266 4.51 17.96 10.12
C GLU A 266 4.78 19.25 9.33
N SER A 267 5.35 19.13 8.14
CA SER A 267 5.96 20.23 7.40
C SER A 267 4.95 21.23 6.82
N ILE A 268 3.74 20.80 6.49
CA ILE A 268 2.69 21.61 5.86
C ILE A 268 1.85 22.36 6.91
N THR A 269 1.42 21.67 7.96
CA THR A 269 0.52 22.19 9.01
C THR A 269 1.26 22.71 10.23
N ASN A 270 2.55 22.38 10.38
CA ASN A 270 3.37 22.66 11.56
C ASN A 270 2.82 22.08 12.87
N ARG A 271 1.89 21.11 12.77
CA ARG A 271 1.29 20.43 13.92
C ARG A 271 2.20 19.33 14.44
N ASN A 272 2.14 19.10 15.75
CA ASN A 272 2.89 18.02 16.39
C ASN A 272 2.25 16.66 16.08
N ILE A 273 3.08 15.66 15.79
CA ILE A 273 2.67 14.26 15.70
C ILE A 273 2.47 13.69 17.09
N ASN A 274 1.37 12.96 17.26
CA ASN A 274 1.14 12.19 18.46
C ASN A 274 1.99 10.91 18.45
N GLY A 275 3.22 11.00 18.97
CA GLY A 275 4.15 9.86 19.03
C GLY A 275 3.68 8.68 19.87
N SER A 276 2.65 8.84 20.71
CA SER A 276 2.02 7.70 21.42
C SER A 276 1.00 6.97 20.53
N LEU A 277 0.26 7.71 19.70
CA LEU A 277 -0.66 7.15 18.71
C LEU A 277 0.11 6.39 17.62
N THR A 278 1.21 6.97 17.13
CA THR A 278 1.95 6.44 15.98
C THR A 278 3.07 5.48 16.34
N LEU A 279 3.22 5.13 17.62
CA LEU A 279 4.39 4.43 18.13
C LEU A 279 4.63 3.09 17.45
N ASN A 280 3.59 2.26 17.36
CA ASN A 280 3.71 0.90 16.85
C ASN A 280 4.13 0.91 15.37
N GLU A 281 3.46 1.72 14.55
CA GLU A 281 3.79 1.92 13.12
C GLU A 281 5.22 2.45 12.93
N ASN A 282 5.62 3.43 13.75
CA ASN A 282 6.96 3.98 13.72
C ASN A 282 8.02 2.92 14.03
N ILE A 283 7.75 2.03 15.00
CA ILE A 283 8.63 0.92 15.38
C ILE A 283 8.77 -0.08 14.23
N VAL A 284 7.65 -0.52 13.65
CA VAL A 284 7.68 -1.52 12.58
C VAL A 284 8.26 -0.97 11.28
N ASP A 285 8.13 0.34 10.98
CA ASP A 285 8.85 0.97 9.86
C ASP A 285 10.36 0.92 10.03
N ASN A 286 10.86 1.35 11.19
CA ASN A 286 12.29 1.37 11.49
C ASN A 286 12.88 -0.04 11.38
N ARG A 287 12.17 -1.04 11.91
CA ARG A 287 12.63 -2.42 11.93
C ARG A 287 12.41 -3.14 10.59
N GLY A 288 11.33 -2.84 9.89
CA GLY A 288 10.97 -3.44 8.61
C GLY A 288 11.98 -3.05 7.53
N ILE A 289 12.35 -1.77 7.45
CA ILE A 289 13.40 -1.32 6.54
C ILE A 289 14.74 -2.00 6.86
N LYS A 290 15.11 -2.09 8.14
CA LYS A 290 16.34 -2.78 8.57
C LYS A 290 16.33 -4.26 8.18
N LEU A 291 15.23 -4.97 8.46
CA LEU A 291 15.09 -6.40 8.14
C LEU A 291 15.16 -6.65 6.63
N ALA A 292 14.43 -5.86 5.83
CA ALA A 292 14.46 -5.97 4.38
C ALA A 292 15.86 -5.66 3.82
N HIS A 293 16.53 -4.63 4.36
CA HIS A 293 17.87 -4.25 3.93
C HIS A 293 18.89 -5.34 4.24
N THR A 294 18.94 -5.83 5.47
CA THR A 294 19.94 -6.84 5.85
C THR A 294 19.69 -8.18 5.16
N ALA A 295 18.43 -8.55 4.94
CA ALA A 295 18.07 -9.70 4.11
C ALA A 295 18.57 -9.51 2.66
N TYR A 296 18.33 -8.34 2.07
CA TYR A 296 18.81 -8.04 0.71
C TYR A 296 20.33 -8.07 0.61
N MET A 297 21.05 -7.43 1.53
CA MET A 297 22.53 -7.45 1.53
C MET A 297 23.09 -8.87 1.71
N LYS A 298 22.42 -9.72 2.50
CA LYS A 298 22.79 -11.13 2.61
C LYS A 298 22.61 -11.85 1.26
N TYR A 299 21.49 -11.66 0.58
CA TYR A 299 21.23 -12.21 -0.75
C TYR A 299 22.24 -11.72 -1.80
N LEU A 300 22.52 -10.41 -1.80
CA LEU A 300 23.46 -9.78 -2.71
C LEU A 300 24.87 -10.39 -2.54
N ASN A 301 25.30 -10.61 -1.29
CA ASN A 301 26.59 -11.20 -1.00
C ASN A 301 26.70 -12.69 -1.36
N THR A 302 25.60 -13.45 -1.34
CA THR A 302 25.64 -14.89 -1.65
C THR A 302 25.43 -15.20 -3.12
N THR A 303 24.60 -14.42 -3.82
CA THR A 303 24.19 -14.72 -5.21
C THR A 303 24.70 -13.72 -6.24
N GLY A 304 25.02 -12.49 -5.80
CA GLY A 304 25.22 -11.34 -6.68
C GLY A 304 23.90 -10.85 -7.29
N ASP A 305 23.82 -9.57 -7.64
CA ASP A 305 22.71 -9.08 -8.47
C ASP A 305 23.07 -9.25 -9.94
N LYS A 306 22.27 -10.03 -10.67
CA LYS A 306 22.53 -10.35 -12.08
C LYS A 306 21.62 -9.57 -13.04
N GLN A 307 20.74 -8.71 -12.52
CA GLN A 307 19.80 -7.98 -13.36
C GLN A 307 20.42 -6.74 -13.99
N GLU A 308 20.14 -6.55 -15.28
CA GLU A 308 20.64 -5.40 -16.03
C GLU A 308 19.96 -4.11 -15.56
N ARG A 309 20.77 -3.10 -15.23
CA ARG A 309 20.26 -1.80 -14.78
C ARG A 309 19.95 -0.88 -15.95
N VAL A 310 18.82 -0.18 -15.87
CA VAL A 310 18.55 0.96 -16.76
C VAL A 310 19.63 2.04 -16.59
N PRO A 311 20.04 2.75 -17.66
CA PRO A 311 21.17 3.67 -17.62
C PRO A 311 21.13 4.71 -16.49
N ALA A 312 19.96 5.25 -16.17
CA ALA A 312 19.78 6.27 -15.13
C ALA A 312 20.15 5.77 -13.71
N PHE A 313 20.09 4.46 -13.47
CA PHE A 313 20.39 3.83 -12.18
C PHE A 313 21.81 3.25 -12.08
N LYS A 314 22.59 3.28 -13.18
CA LYS A 314 23.98 2.79 -13.17
C LYS A 314 24.91 3.59 -12.25
N LYS A 315 24.55 4.84 -11.93
CA LYS A 315 25.32 5.71 -11.04
C LYS A 315 25.16 5.41 -9.54
N PHE A 316 24.19 4.59 -9.17
CA PHE A 316 23.91 4.22 -7.77
C PHE A 316 24.40 2.81 -7.49
N THR A 317 24.88 2.55 -6.27
CA THR A 317 25.14 1.18 -5.80
C THR A 317 23.83 0.43 -5.57
N GLU A 318 23.86 -0.89 -5.45
CA GLU A 318 22.66 -1.67 -5.11
C GLU A 318 22.07 -1.26 -3.76
N GLU A 319 22.91 -0.99 -2.77
CA GLU A 319 22.49 -0.50 -1.45
C GLU A 319 21.83 0.89 -1.55
N GLN A 320 22.39 1.81 -2.34
CA GLN A 320 21.75 3.10 -2.59
C GLN A 320 20.41 2.94 -3.32
N LEU A 321 20.32 2.03 -4.31
CA LEU A 321 19.08 1.76 -5.03
C LEU A 321 18.00 1.17 -4.12
N PHE A 322 18.38 0.30 -3.17
CA PHE A 322 17.47 -0.18 -2.13
C PHE A 322 16.86 1.00 -1.38
N PHE A 323 17.67 1.90 -0.83
CA PHE A 323 17.17 3.04 -0.06
C PHE A 323 16.40 4.06 -0.89
N ILE A 324 16.77 4.28 -2.16
CA ILE A 324 15.98 5.10 -3.10
C ILE A 324 14.61 4.47 -3.29
N SER A 325 14.54 3.15 -3.44
CA SER A 325 13.28 2.41 -3.60
C SER A 325 12.40 2.50 -2.35
N VAL A 326 12.98 2.35 -1.15
CA VAL A 326 12.29 2.61 0.11
C VAL A 326 11.75 4.05 0.13
N GLY A 327 12.58 5.04 -0.21
CA GLY A 327 12.13 6.44 -0.27
C GLY A 327 10.93 6.65 -1.21
N ARG A 328 10.94 5.99 -2.37
CA ARG A 328 9.85 6.04 -3.36
C ARG A 328 8.55 5.40 -2.85
N SER A 329 8.62 4.41 -1.95
CA SER A 329 7.43 3.76 -1.40
C SER A 329 6.61 4.66 -0.48
N PHE A 330 7.24 5.71 0.06
CA PHE A 330 6.60 6.72 0.92
C PHE A 330 6.24 8.03 0.17
N CYS A 331 6.47 8.12 -1.14
CA CYS A 331 6.06 9.29 -1.92
C CYS A 331 4.54 9.41 -1.95
N LYS A 332 4.00 10.39 -1.21
CA LYS A 332 2.57 10.70 -1.12
C LYS A 332 2.39 12.22 -1.03
N TYR A 333 1.42 12.75 -1.75
CA TYR A 333 0.92 14.11 -1.53
C TYR A 333 -0.25 14.06 -0.55
N SER A 334 -0.37 15.07 0.30
CA SER A 334 -1.52 15.21 1.19
C SER A 334 -1.88 16.68 1.29
N SER A 335 -3.14 17.01 1.05
CA SER A 335 -3.62 18.39 1.19
C SER A 335 -3.59 18.81 2.66
N LYS A 336 -3.48 20.12 2.89
CA LYS A 336 -3.51 20.69 4.23
C LYS A 336 -4.77 20.26 5.00
N ASP A 337 -5.95 20.36 4.38
CA ASP A 337 -7.22 19.99 5.01
C ASP A 337 -7.27 18.50 5.41
N TYR A 338 -6.75 17.62 4.55
CA TYR A 338 -6.66 16.20 4.86
C TYR A 338 -5.72 15.95 6.06
N LEU A 339 -4.55 16.59 6.09
CA LEU A 339 -3.60 16.45 7.21
C LEU A 339 -4.21 16.98 8.50
N GLU A 340 -4.83 18.16 8.48
CA GLU A 340 -5.44 18.75 9.67
C GLU A 340 -6.56 17.89 10.28
N THR A 341 -7.26 17.11 9.46
CA THR A 341 -8.36 16.24 9.90
C THR A 341 -7.90 14.85 10.33
N THR A 342 -6.75 14.37 9.84
CA THR A 342 -6.27 12.99 10.06
C THR A 342 -5.09 12.88 11.03
N ILE A 343 -4.26 13.91 11.21
CA ILE A 343 -2.99 13.85 11.97
C ILE A 343 -3.11 13.33 13.42
N ASN A 344 -4.28 13.51 14.05
CA ASN A 344 -4.56 13.05 15.42
C ASN A 344 -5.43 11.78 15.48
N LYS A 345 -5.73 11.16 14.33
CA LYS A 345 -6.62 10.00 14.19
C LYS A 345 -5.96 8.82 13.49
N ASP A 346 -5.03 9.08 12.57
CA ASP A 346 -4.28 8.05 11.88
C ASP A 346 -3.21 7.46 12.81
N VAL A 347 -3.14 6.14 12.85
CA VAL A 347 -2.10 5.40 13.60
C VAL A 347 -0.74 5.49 12.90
N HIS A 348 -0.70 5.90 11.63
CA HIS A 348 0.55 6.13 10.93
C HIS A 348 0.96 7.60 11.01
N SER A 349 2.26 7.84 11.20
CA SER A 349 2.80 9.19 10.97
C SER A 349 2.62 9.60 9.50
N PRO A 350 2.59 10.90 9.15
CA PRO A 350 2.65 11.35 7.76
C PRO A 350 3.86 10.75 7.02
N SER A 351 3.68 10.42 5.74
CA SER A 351 4.65 9.62 4.98
C SER A 351 6.08 10.18 4.97
N GLU A 352 6.25 11.52 4.87
CA GLU A 352 7.56 12.18 4.96
C GLU A 352 8.24 11.90 6.31
N ILE A 353 7.48 11.94 7.40
CA ILE A 353 8.02 11.74 8.76
C ILE A 353 8.39 10.28 8.96
N ARG A 354 7.53 9.34 8.52
CA ARG A 354 7.79 7.89 8.61
C ARG A 354 9.16 7.54 8.02
N ILE A 355 9.38 7.94 6.76
CA ILE A 355 10.61 7.60 6.05
C ILE A 355 11.83 8.32 6.61
N ASN A 356 11.74 9.62 6.87
CA ASN A 356 12.88 10.40 7.34
C ASN A 356 13.32 9.96 8.73
N MET A 357 12.37 9.68 9.63
CA MET A 357 12.65 9.16 10.95
C MET A 357 13.33 7.78 10.84
N ALA A 358 12.76 6.84 10.08
CA ALA A 358 13.33 5.50 9.95
C ALA A 358 14.74 5.49 9.37
N LEU A 359 14.98 6.24 8.28
CA LEU A 359 16.31 6.30 7.64
C LEU A 359 17.33 7.07 8.48
N SER A 360 16.95 8.14 9.17
CA SER A 360 17.86 8.87 10.06
C SER A 360 18.37 8.03 11.23
N ASN A 361 17.57 7.07 11.71
CA ASN A 361 17.99 6.12 12.74
C ASN A 361 18.89 4.99 12.20
N TYR A 362 19.03 4.85 10.88
CA TYR A 362 19.70 3.71 10.28
C TYR A 362 21.09 4.05 9.74
N LYS A 363 22.14 3.60 10.44
CA LYS A 363 23.54 3.92 10.09
C LYS A 363 23.93 3.49 8.66
N PRO A 364 23.59 2.28 8.19
CA PRO A 364 23.87 1.87 6.81
C PRO A 364 23.33 2.84 5.75
N PHE A 365 22.16 3.47 5.98
CA PHE A 365 21.66 4.51 5.09
C PHE A 365 22.61 5.72 5.05
N SER A 366 23.00 6.24 6.21
CA SER A 366 23.91 7.39 6.28
C SER A 366 25.27 7.08 5.65
N ASP A 367 25.77 5.85 5.81
CA ASP A 367 27.03 5.40 5.22
C ASP A 367 26.92 5.27 3.69
N ALA A 368 25.84 4.66 3.19
CA ALA A 368 25.59 4.49 1.75
C ALA A 368 25.52 5.82 0.98
N PHE A 369 25.06 6.89 1.62
CA PHE A 369 24.97 8.24 1.02
C PHE A 369 26.04 9.21 1.52
N ASN A 370 27.01 8.77 2.31
CA ASN A 370 28.05 9.61 2.92
C ASN A 370 27.47 10.85 3.62
N CYS A 371 26.38 10.69 4.38
CA CYS A 371 25.74 11.79 5.09
C CYS A 371 26.69 12.35 6.18
N PRO A 372 26.94 13.68 6.24
CA PRO A 372 27.78 14.26 7.29
C PRO A 372 27.24 13.98 8.69
N VAL A 373 28.13 13.76 9.65
CA VAL A 373 27.77 13.63 11.07
C VAL A 373 27.02 14.88 11.51
N ASN A 374 25.97 14.70 12.32
CA ASN A 374 25.05 15.76 12.79
C ASN A 374 24.19 16.42 11.70
N SER A 375 24.16 15.88 10.49
CA SER A 375 23.14 16.27 9.50
C SER A 375 21.76 15.73 9.88
N LYS A 376 20.70 16.32 9.30
CA LYS A 376 19.29 15.91 9.55
C LYS A 376 19.07 14.40 9.38
N MET A 377 19.80 13.76 8.46
CA MET A 377 19.68 12.34 8.13
C MET A 377 20.81 11.47 8.71
N ASN A 378 21.67 12.03 9.56
CA ASN A 378 22.71 11.34 10.32
C ASN A 378 22.89 12.01 11.70
N PRO A 379 21.85 11.95 12.56
CA PRO A 379 21.96 12.47 13.92
C PRO A 379 22.92 11.61 14.77
N GLU A 380 23.59 12.25 15.73
CA GLU A 380 24.45 11.57 16.71
C GLU A 380 23.67 10.55 17.54
N HIS A 381 22.50 10.95 18.05
CA HIS A 381 21.61 10.07 18.79
C HIS A 381 20.60 9.41 17.86
N ARG A 382 20.68 8.08 17.77
CA ARG A 382 19.78 7.24 16.96
C ARG A 382 18.93 6.36 17.86
N CYS A 383 17.66 6.21 17.51
CA CYS A 383 16.78 5.26 18.17
C CYS A 383 17.05 3.86 17.62
N GLU A 384 17.45 2.92 18.47
CA GLU A 384 17.61 1.51 18.10
C GLU A 384 16.90 0.61 19.11
N LEU A 385 15.98 -0.21 18.60
CA LEU A 385 15.35 -1.27 19.39
C LEU A 385 16.21 -2.53 19.36
N TRP A 386 16.22 -3.24 20.48
CA TRP A 386 17.02 -4.45 20.68
C TRP A 386 18.52 -4.19 20.48
N LYS A 387 18.99 -3.03 20.94
CA LYS A 387 20.41 -2.71 21.00
C LYS A 387 21.07 -3.65 22.02
N ASN A 388 22.18 -4.28 21.62
CA ASN A 388 23.01 -4.99 22.59
C ASN A 388 23.63 -3.90 23.50
N HIS A 389 23.42 -4.01 24.81
CA HIS A 389 24.04 -3.11 25.78
C HIS A 389 25.52 -3.41 25.94
#